data_AF-A0A936ERC9-F1
#
_entry.id   AF-A0A936ERC9-F1
#
_cell.length_a   1.000
_cell.length_b   1.000
_cell.length_c   1.000
_cell.angle_alpha   90.00
_cell.angle_beta   90.00
_cell.angle_gamma   90.00
#
_symmetry.space_group_name_H-M   'P 1'
#
loop_
_entity.id
_entity.type
_entity.pdbx_description
1 polymer ?
#
loop_
_entity_poly.entity_id
_entity_poly.type
_entity_poly.pdbx_seq_one_letter_code
_entity_poly.pdbx_strand_id
1 'polypeptide(L)'
;MAAQGDGAIAQDALADALWPDADGDAARNALDNALHRLRKWLGGDDRVLLRQGSLSLNGQRCWSDVAALERALDRLEHCSMPEFAALIDSLRTLYRGPLLPGVELAVVAARRLALQRRVQRGLQAAGQRLGSLGHADAAAMASAACESLPDL
;
A
#
# COMPACT_ATOMS: atom_id res chain seq x y z
N MET A 1 -3.75 9.11 1.40
CA MET A 1 -2.72 8.86 2.43
C MET A 1 -2.69 7.40 2.88
N ALA A 2 -3.77 6.84 3.45
CA ALA A 2 -3.80 5.43 3.84
C ALA A 2 -3.44 4.46 2.69
N ALA A 3 -3.93 4.74 1.48
CA ALA A 3 -3.55 3.98 0.27
C ALA A 3 -2.04 3.99 -0.03
N GLN A 4 -1.31 5.01 0.41
CA GLN A 4 0.11 5.17 0.14
C GLN A 4 0.99 4.41 1.15
N GLY A 5 0.43 3.82 2.21
CA GLY A 5 1.22 3.19 3.27
C GLY A 5 2.16 4.20 3.93
N ASP A 6 3.46 3.91 3.91
CA ASP A 6 4.51 4.81 4.40
C ASP A 6 4.93 5.88 3.38
N GLY A 7 4.38 5.82 2.16
CA GLY A 7 4.65 6.77 1.08
C GLY A 7 4.08 8.17 1.35
N ALA A 8 4.68 9.16 0.72
CA ALA A 8 4.22 10.55 0.74
C ALA A 8 3.41 10.89 -0.53
N ILE A 9 2.47 11.83 -0.41
CA ILE A 9 1.73 12.39 -1.53
C ILE A 9 1.81 13.91 -1.49
N ALA A 10 2.11 14.55 -2.62
CA ALA A 10 2.11 16.00 -2.72
C ALA A 10 0.74 16.54 -2.31
N GLN A 11 0.75 17.56 -1.46
CA GLN A 11 -0.46 18.16 -0.91
C GLN A 11 -1.31 18.81 -2.03
N ASP A 12 -0.68 19.37 -3.07
CA ASP A 12 -1.36 19.90 -4.27
C ASP A 12 -2.12 18.79 -4.99
N ALA A 13 -1.40 17.73 -5.39
CA ALA A 13 -2.01 16.58 -6.05
C ALA A 13 -3.13 15.91 -5.22
N LEU A 14 -3.00 15.89 -3.89
CA LEU A 14 -4.06 15.36 -3.02
C LEU A 14 -5.27 16.29 -2.94
N ALA A 15 -5.07 17.61 -2.92
CA ALA A 15 -6.15 18.59 -2.92
C ALA A 15 -6.96 18.48 -4.22
N ASP A 16 -6.28 18.49 -5.36
CA ASP A 16 -6.90 18.38 -6.69
C ASP A 16 -7.65 17.06 -6.85
N ALA A 17 -7.10 15.97 -6.32
CA ALA A 17 -7.75 14.65 -6.39
C ALA A 17 -9.01 14.55 -5.51
N LEU A 18 -9.07 15.26 -4.38
CA LEU A 18 -10.19 15.20 -3.44
C LEU A 18 -11.29 16.23 -3.75
N TRP A 19 -10.91 17.38 -4.33
CA TRP A 19 -11.81 18.45 -4.72
C TRP A 19 -11.55 18.88 -6.17
N PRO A 20 -11.83 18.01 -7.16
CA PRO A 20 -11.52 18.28 -8.57
C PRO A 20 -12.31 19.47 -9.14
N ASP A 21 -13.46 19.80 -8.55
CA ASP A 21 -14.34 20.90 -9.00
C ASP A 21 -14.02 22.25 -8.32
N ALA A 22 -13.04 22.29 -7.42
CA ALA A 22 -12.66 23.52 -6.72
C ALA A 22 -11.44 24.17 -7.37
N ASP A 23 -11.43 25.51 -7.45
CA ASP A 23 -10.23 26.25 -7.84
C ASP A 23 -9.08 25.97 -6.86
N GLY A 24 -7.82 26.06 -7.31
CA GLY A 24 -6.64 25.59 -6.57
C GLY A 24 -6.55 26.09 -5.12
N ASP A 25 -6.81 27.37 -4.87
CA ASP A 25 -6.80 27.93 -3.51
C ASP A 25 -7.95 27.39 -2.64
N ALA A 26 -9.12 27.17 -3.23
CA ALA A 26 -10.28 26.59 -2.55
C ALA A 26 -10.04 25.11 -2.22
N ALA A 27 -9.47 24.33 -3.15
CA ALA A 27 -9.09 22.94 -2.93
C ALA A 27 -8.03 22.82 -1.81
N ARG A 28 -7.03 23.69 -1.82
CA ARG A 28 -6.01 23.77 -0.77
C ARG A 28 -6.61 24.05 0.60
N ASN A 29 -7.45 25.08 0.70
CA ASN A 29 -8.13 25.43 1.96
C ASN A 29 -9.05 24.31 2.46
N ALA A 30 -9.74 23.60 1.55
CA ALA A 30 -10.56 22.44 1.90
C ALA A 30 -9.70 21.30 2.48
N LEU A 31 -8.55 21.02 1.86
CA LEU A 31 -7.59 20.03 2.34
C LEU A 31 -7.03 20.39 3.72
N ASP A 32 -6.62 21.64 3.95
CA ASP A 32 -6.09 22.07 5.25
C ASP A 32 -7.13 21.91 6.37
N ASN A 33 -8.38 22.27 6.09
CA ASN A 33 -9.49 22.08 7.02
C ASN A 33 -9.82 20.61 7.29
N ALA A 34 -9.74 19.74 6.27
CA ALA A 34 -9.92 18.30 6.43
C ALA A 34 -8.77 17.68 7.24
N LEU A 35 -7.53 18.09 6.96
CA LEU A 35 -6.34 17.63 7.65
C LEU A 35 -6.33 18.02 9.13
N HIS A 36 -6.72 19.26 9.45
CA HIS A 36 -6.86 19.73 10.82
C HIS A 36 -7.87 18.88 11.60
N ARG A 37 -9.04 18.61 11.01
CA ARG A 37 -10.07 17.75 11.62
C ARG A 37 -9.58 16.31 11.81
N LEU A 38 -8.92 15.75 10.80
CA LEU A 38 -8.37 14.40 10.86
C LEU A 38 -7.33 14.27 11.98
N ARG A 39 -6.38 15.20 12.09
CA ARG A 39 -5.37 15.19 13.15
C ARG A 39 -5.99 15.26 14.54
N LYS A 40 -7.02 16.09 14.72
CA LYS A 40 -7.77 16.15 15.98
C LYS A 40 -8.43 14.79 16.31
N TRP A 41 -9.06 14.16 15.33
CA TRP A 41 -9.67 12.83 15.50
C TRP A 41 -8.67 11.74 15.82
N LEU A 42 -7.49 11.80 15.19
CA LEU A 42 -6.40 10.87 15.46
C LEU A 42 -5.70 11.15 16.79
N GLY A 43 -5.99 12.26 17.47
CA GLY A 43 -5.41 12.60 18.77
C GLY A 43 -4.05 13.29 18.69
N GLY A 44 -3.78 14.03 17.61
CA GLY A 44 -2.59 14.87 17.46
C GLY A 44 -2.07 14.99 16.02
N ASP A 45 -1.18 15.96 15.84
CA ASP A 45 -0.60 16.29 14.53
C ASP A 45 0.55 15.36 14.13
N ASP A 46 1.04 14.54 15.07
CA ASP A 46 2.19 13.67 14.89
C ASP A 46 1.89 12.38 14.11
N ARG A 47 0.61 12.11 13.82
CA ARG A 47 0.17 10.91 13.08
C ARG A 47 0.11 11.12 11.57
N VAL A 48 -0.08 12.37 11.15
CA VAL A 48 -0.09 12.78 9.75
C VAL A 48 0.91 13.90 9.56
N LEU A 49 2.04 13.58 8.92
CA LEU A 49 3.16 14.49 8.75
C LEU A 49 2.97 15.30 7.46
N LEU A 50 3.24 16.60 7.52
CA LEU A 50 3.42 17.45 6.35
C LEU A 50 4.88 17.86 6.29
N ARG A 51 5.62 17.40 5.28
CA ARG A 51 7.04 17.70 5.09
C ARG A 51 7.29 18.06 3.64
N GLN A 52 7.93 19.21 3.39
CA GLN A 52 8.28 19.68 2.04
C GLN A 52 7.08 19.63 1.06
N GLY A 53 5.91 20.08 1.51
CA GLY A 53 4.68 20.08 0.69
C GLY A 53 4.07 18.70 0.44
N SER A 54 4.54 17.64 1.10
CA SER A 54 4.00 16.29 0.96
C SER A 54 3.45 15.74 2.28
N LEU A 55 2.33 15.06 2.19
CA LEU A 55 1.63 14.42 3.29
C LEU A 55 1.98 12.93 3.37
N SER A 56 2.37 12.46 4.55
CA SER A 56 2.59 11.03 4.83
C SER A 56 2.00 10.61 6.18
N LEU A 57 1.71 9.32 6.34
CA LEU A 57 1.43 8.78 7.67
C LEU A 57 2.76 8.70 8.45
N ASN A 58 2.70 8.91 9.76
CA ASN A 58 3.86 8.66 10.61
C ASN A 58 3.92 7.17 10.95
N GLY A 59 4.80 6.42 10.28
CA GLY A 59 4.98 4.98 10.54
C GLY A 59 5.41 4.62 11.97
N GLN A 60 5.90 5.58 12.77
CA GLN A 60 6.20 5.36 14.20
C GLN A 60 4.96 5.44 15.11
N ARG A 61 3.87 6.03 14.62
CA ARG A 61 2.63 6.28 15.38
C ARG A 61 1.41 5.61 14.77
N CYS A 62 1.46 5.31 13.48
CA CYS A 62 0.39 4.72 12.71
C CYS A 62 0.87 3.41 12.08
N TRP A 63 0.04 2.38 12.19
CA TRP A 63 0.19 1.17 11.42
C TRP A 63 -0.80 1.18 10.24
N SER A 64 -0.36 0.67 9.10
CA SER A 64 -1.20 0.43 7.93
C SER A 64 -0.93 -0.98 7.41
N ASP A 65 -2.01 -1.64 7.00
CA ASP A 65 -2.01 -2.88 6.23
C ASP A 65 -1.19 -2.75 4.93
N VAL A 66 -1.32 -1.65 4.19
CA VAL A 66 -0.50 -1.36 3.00
C VAL A 66 0.98 -1.29 3.36
N ALA A 67 1.36 -0.57 4.41
CA ALA A 67 2.76 -0.49 4.84
C ALA A 67 3.31 -1.87 5.27
N ALA A 68 2.49 -2.68 5.94
CA ALA A 68 2.84 -4.07 6.26
C ALA A 68 2.98 -4.95 5.01
N LEU A 69 2.09 -4.78 4.04
CA LEU A 69 2.13 -5.47 2.76
C LEU A 69 3.41 -5.14 2.00
N GLU A 70 3.76 -3.86 1.88
CA GLU A 70 4.97 -3.42 1.19
C GLU A 70 6.23 -3.99 1.83
N ARG A 71 6.32 -3.98 3.17
CA ARG A 71 7.43 -4.61 3.90
C ARG A 71 7.51 -6.12 3.68
N ALA A 72 6.36 -6.80 3.57
CA ALA A 72 6.34 -8.24 3.24
C ALA A 72 6.85 -8.48 1.81
N LEU A 73 6.50 -7.61 0.86
CA LEU A 73 6.98 -7.67 -0.52
C LEU A 73 8.49 -7.41 -0.61
N ASP A 74 9.02 -6.44 0.14
CA ASP A 74 10.47 -6.19 0.21
C ASP A 74 11.23 -7.44 0.70
N ARG A 75 10.66 -8.16 1.68
CA ARG A 75 11.25 -9.39 2.22
C ARG A 75 11.19 -10.57 1.22
N LEU A 76 10.18 -10.64 0.35
CA LEU A 76 10.07 -11.71 -0.66
C LEU A 76 11.29 -11.76 -1.59
N GLU A 77 11.85 -10.59 -1.92
CA GLU A 77 12.97 -10.46 -2.86
C GLU A 77 14.16 -11.34 -2.43
N HIS A 78 14.39 -11.47 -1.12
CA HIS A 78 15.58 -12.13 -0.55
C HIS A 78 15.25 -13.30 0.38
N CYS A 79 13.98 -13.67 0.53
CA CYS A 79 13.56 -14.71 1.49
C CYS A 79 14.14 -16.10 1.20
N SER A 80 14.31 -16.88 2.26
CA SER A 80 14.51 -18.34 2.20
C SER A 80 13.17 -19.09 2.03
N MET A 81 13.20 -20.39 1.76
CA MET A 81 11.96 -21.18 1.63
C MET A 81 11.03 -21.17 2.85
N PRO A 82 11.53 -21.38 4.09
CA PRO A 82 10.67 -21.32 5.27
C PRO A 82 10.01 -19.94 5.43
N GLU A 83 10.76 -18.87 5.13
CA GLU A 83 10.22 -17.51 5.15
C GLU A 83 9.22 -17.26 4.04
N PHE A 84 9.43 -17.84 2.86
CA PHE A 84 8.52 -17.69 1.72
C PHE A 84 7.11 -18.18 2.05
N ALA A 85 7.00 -19.35 2.69
CA ALA A 85 5.71 -19.88 3.15
C ALA A 85 5.01 -18.92 4.13
N ALA A 86 5.73 -18.45 5.16
CA ALA A 86 5.19 -17.53 6.15
C ALA A 86 4.81 -16.15 5.55
N LEU A 87 5.56 -15.70 4.54
CA LEU A 87 5.27 -14.47 3.82
C LEU A 87 4.00 -14.60 2.98
N ILE A 88 3.77 -15.74 2.31
CA ILE A 88 2.51 -15.99 1.58
C ILE A 88 1.31 -15.87 2.53
N ASP A 89 1.36 -16.47 3.72
CA ASP A 89 0.27 -16.38 4.71
C ASP A 89 0.06 -14.94 5.22
N SER A 90 1.16 -14.21 5.40
CA SER A 90 1.11 -12.79 5.76
C SER A 90 0.46 -11.95 4.65
N LEU A 91 0.82 -12.19 3.38
CA LEU A 91 0.21 -11.52 2.22
C LEU A 91 -1.29 -11.78 2.15
N ARG A 92 -1.73 -13.03 2.35
CA ARG A 92 -3.16 -13.40 2.40
C ARG A 92 -3.90 -12.66 3.52
N THR A 93 -3.25 -12.50 4.67
CA THR A 93 -3.86 -11.83 5.83
C THR A 93 -3.97 -10.31 5.63
N LEU A 94 -2.99 -9.71 4.96
CA LEU A 94 -2.91 -8.26 4.72
C LEU A 94 -3.72 -7.83 3.48
N TYR A 95 -3.82 -8.69 2.47
CA TYR A 95 -4.46 -8.43 1.20
C TYR A 95 -5.77 -9.23 1.09
N ARG A 96 -6.80 -8.76 1.80
CA ARG A 96 -8.11 -9.44 1.91
C ARG A 96 -9.12 -9.05 0.83
N GLY A 97 -8.75 -8.14 -0.06
CA GLY A 97 -9.64 -7.59 -1.08
C GLY A 97 -9.03 -6.39 -1.77
N PRO A 98 -9.76 -5.77 -2.71
CA PRO A 98 -9.31 -4.56 -3.38
C PRO A 98 -9.05 -3.46 -2.35
N LEU A 99 -7.91 -2.77 -2.51
CA LEU A 99 -7.54 -1.65 -1.64
C LEU A 99 -8.63 -0.56 -1.66
N LEU A 100 -9.18 -0.24 -0.49
CA LEU A 100 -10.23 0.76 -0.30
C LEU A 100 -11.44 0.54 -1.23
N PRO A 101 -12.24 -0.54 -1.02
CA PRO A 101 -13.40 -0.81 -1.84
C PRO A 101 -14.43 0.33 -1.73
N GLY A 102 -15.03 0.71 -2.87
CA GLY A 102 -16.01 1.81 -2.95
C GLY A 102 -15.42 3.21 -2.99
N VAL A 103 -14.09 3.37 -2.96
CA VAL A 103 -13.42 4.66 -3.16
C VAL A 103 -13.03 4.83 -4.62
N GLU A 104 -13.79 5.64 -5.35
CA GLU A 104 -13.60 5.93 -6.78
C GLU A 104 -12.74 7.17 -7.00
N LEU A 105 -11.53 7.17 -6.44
CA LEU A 105 -10.52 8.21 -6.66
C LEU A 105 -9.41 7.68 -7.57
N ALA A 106 -9.05 8.43 -8.61
CA ALA A 106 -8.02 8.01 -9.58
C ALA A 106 -6.70 7.64 -8.91
N VAL A 107 -6.28 8.40 -7.89
CA VAL A 107 -5.05 8.11 -7.12
C VAL A 107 -5.13 6.79 -6.35
N VAL A 108 -6.33 6.41 -5.86
CA VAL A 108 -6.55 5.14 -5.16
C VAL A 108 -6.57 3.98 -6.17
N ALA A 109 -7.25 4.16 -7.31
CA ALA A 109 -7.28 3.18 -8.38
C ALA A 109 -5.88 2.86 -8.93
N ALA A 110 -5.08 3.90 -9.21
CA ALA A 110 -3.70 3.76 -9.67
C ALA A 110 -2.84 3.01 -8.64
N ARG A 111 -3.00 3.32 -7.35
CA ARG A 111 -2.28 2.66 -6.26
C ARG A 111 -2.69 1.21 -6.07
N ARG A 112 -3.98 0.89 -6.18
CA ARG A 112 -4.52 -0.48 -6.15
C ARG A 112 -3.88 -1.34 -7.24
N LEU A 113 -3.90 -0.85 -8.49
CA LEU A 113 -3.28 -1.53 -9.64
C LEU A 113 -1.77 -1.68 -9.49
N ALA A 114 -1.08 -0.68 -8.92
CA ALA A 114 0.35 -0.75 -8.67
C ALA A 114 0.69 -1.84 -7.64
N LEU A 115 -0.07 -1.93 -6.54
CA LEU A 115 0.13 -2.96 -5.51
C LEU A 115 -0.20 -4.36 -6.04
N GLN A 116 -1.31 -4.53 -6.77
CA GLN A 116 -1.67 -5.81 -7.40
C GLN A 116 -0.52 -6.34 -8.27
N ARG A 117 -0.03 -5.51 -9.20
CA ARG A 117 1.10 -5.88 -10.06
C ARG A 117 2.37 -6.18 -9.28
N ARG A 118 2.63 -5.45 -8.20
CA ARG A 118 3.81 -5.65 -7.36
C ARG A 118 3.73 -6.98 -6.61
N VAL A 119 2.57 -7.34 -6.06
CA VAL A 119 2.33 -8.63 -5.39
C VAL A 119 2.55 -9.79 -6.36
N GLN A 120 1.90 -9.75 -7.53
CA GLN A 120 2.02 -10.80 -8.53
C GLN A 120 3.48 -11.00 -8.97
N ARG A 121 4.18 -9.91 -9.30
CA ARG A 121 5.59 -9.96 -9.71
C ARG A 121 6.49 -10.46 -8.59
N GLY A 122 6.28 -10.01 -7.35
CA GLY A 122 7.08 -10.42 -6.20
C GLY A 122 6.97 -11.91 -5.90
N LEU A 123 5.75 -12.46 -5.93
CA LEU A 123 5.51 -13.90 -5.73
C LEU A 123 6.15 -14.73 -6.85
N GLN A 124 5.96 -14.34 -8.12
CA GLN A 124 6.54 -15.03 -9.27
C GLN A 124 8.07 -15.03 -9.21
N ALA A 125 8.68 -13.88 -8.94
CA ALA A 125 10.13 -13.76 -8.84
C ALA A 125 10.71 -14.59 -7.69
N ALA A 126 10.09 -14.55 -6.51
CA ALA A 126 10.51 -15.36 -5.37
C ALA A 126 10.38 -16.86 -5.65
N GLY A 127 9.27 -17.30 -6.23
CA GLY A 127 9.04 -18.69 -6.61
C GLY A 127 10.06 -19.20 -7.63
N GLN A 128 10.37 -18.42 -8.67
CA GLN A 128 11.40 -18.77 -9.67
C GLN A 128 12.79 -18.84 -9.05
N ARG A 129 13.17 -17.85 -8.23
CA ARG A 129 14.46 -17.81 -7.54
C ARG A 129 14.64 -19.04 -6.65
N LEU A 130 13.68 -19.34 -5.81
CA LEU A 130 13.75 -20.49 -4.90
C LEU A 130 13.71 -21.82 -5.65
N GLY A 131 12.97 -21.91 -6.76
CA GLY A 131 13.02 -23.04 -7.67
C GLY A 131 14.42 -23.27 -8.25
N SER A 132 15.10 -22.21 -8.67
CA SER A 132 16.49 -22.30 -9.18
C SER A 132 17.50 -22.75 -8.11
N LEU A 133 17.16 -22.58 -6.83
CA LEU A 133 17.94 -23.04 -5.68
C LEU A 133 17.62 -24.49 -5.25
N GLY A 134 16.79 -25.21 -6.01
CA GLY A 134 16.45 -26.62 -5.76
C GLY A 134 15.13 -26.85 -5.02
N HIS A 135 14.35 -25.80 -4.76
CA HIS A 135 13.05 -25.92 -4.10
C HIS A 135 11.92 -26.00 -5.12
N ALA A 136 11.68 -27.20 -5.66
CA ALA A 136 10.74 -27.44 -6.76
C ALA A 136 9.31 -26.94 -6.48
N ASP A 137 8.85 -27.03 -5.24
CA ASP A 137 7.48 -26.64 -4.87
C ASP A 137 7.25 -25.12 -4.83
N ALA A 138 8.33 -24.31 -4.81
CA ALA A 138 8.24 -22.87 -4.62
C ALA A 138 7.45 -22.17 -5.74
N ALA A 139 7.62 -22.63 -6.99
CA ALA A 139 6.90 -22.07 -8.13
C ALA A 139 5.39 -22.39 -8.07
N ALA A 140 5.03 -23.61 -7.66
CA ALA A 140 3.64 -24.01 -7.48
C ALA A 140 2.98 -23.23 -6.33
N MET A 141 3.68 -23.07 -5.20
CA MET A 141 3.23 -22.24 -4.08
C MET A 141 2.99 -20.79 -4.49
N ALA A 142 3.90 -20.21 -5.29
CA ALA A 142 3.75 -18.85 -5.81
C ALA A 142 2.50 -18.69 -6.70
N SER A 143 2.28 -19.64 -7.62
CA SER A 143 1.10 -19.63 -8.51
C SER A 143 -0.19 -19.75 -7.71
N ALA A 144 -0.26 -20.72 -6.80
CA ALA A 144 -1.43 -20.93 -5.94
C ALA A 144 -1.70 -19.72 -5.03
N ALA A 145 -0.65 -19.02 -4.58
CA ALA A 145 -0.80 -17.77 -3.83
C ALA A 145 -1.45 -16.68 -4.71
N CYS A 146 -0.96 -16.47 -5.93
CA CYS A 146 -1.54 -15.50 -6.86
C CYS A 146 -3.02 -15.78 -7.17
N GLU A 147 -3.40 -17.04 -7.44
CA GLU A 147 -4.79 -17.40 -7.76
C GLU A 147 -5.77 -17.19 -6.60
N SER A 148 -5.26 -17.31 -5.38
CA SER A 148 -6.08 -17.22 -4.16
C SER A 148 -6.22 -15.81 -3.60
N LEU A 149 -5.43 -14.86 -4.09
CA LEU A 149 -5.49 -13.47 -3.64
C LEU A 149 -6.63 -12.77 -4.41
N PRO A 150 -7.52 -12.06 -3.70
CA PRO A 150 -8.71 -11.46 -4.30
C PRO A 150 -8.36 -10.38 -5.31
N ASP A 151 -8.98 -10.43 -6.50
CA ASP A 151 -8.76 -9.56 -7.66
C ASP A 151 -7.29 -9.17 -7.88
N LEU A 152 -6.42 -10.15 -8.09
CA LEU A 152 -5.14 -9.94 -8.81
C LEU A 152 -5.36 -9.94 -10.32
#